data_AF-A0A7Z8QX26-F1
#
_entry.id   AF-A0A7Z8QX26-F1
#
_cell.length_a   1.000
_cell.length_b   1.000
_cell.length_c   1.000
_cell.angle_alpha   90.00
_cell.angle_beta   90.00
_cell.angle_gamma   90.00
#
_symmetry.space_group_name_H-M   'P 1'
#
loop_
_entity.id
_entity.type
_entity.pdbx_description
1 polymer ?
#
loop_
_entity_poly.entity_id
_entity_poly.type
_entity_poly.pdbx_seq_one_letter_code
_entity_poly.pdbx_strand_id
1 'polypeptide(L)'
;MKSIIILYPKLFNCYDKFERKISKIIKNIDDFSVIYQDDPHEFIINFFKEKYPNISLIKNNDWESDDITHGIIFDDGDEFIKETISLKSNDIPLRVIKIVITRVVNIKNETQYKSEKSTLTYEYIGRGSYWGNPYSMYEGGEERDEVIRKYKYDFDYEKFPKKEKSEVYKLAGKRLGCFCKPQTCHGDVLADYLNSWDDGK
;
A
#
# COMPACT_ATOMS: atom_id res chain seq x y z
N MET A 1 -15.52 -24.27 -13.71
CA MET A 1 -14.95 -23.50 -12.59
C MET A 1 -13.81 -22.62 -13.07
N LYS A 2 -13.95 -21.30 -12.93
CA LYS A 2 -12.87 -20.35 -13.19
C LYS A 2 -11.93 -20.30 -12.00
N SER A 3 -10.63 -20.34 -12.24
CA SER A 3 -9.61 -20.05 -11.22
C SER A 3 -9.15 -18.61 -11.36
N ILE A 4 -9.40 -17.78 -10.34
CA ILE A 4 -9.11 -16.33 -10.35
C ILE A 4 -7.96 -16.04 -9.40
N ILE A 5 -6.82 -15.59 -9.93
CA ILE A 5 -5.74 -15.08 -9.07
C ILE A 5 -6.00 -13.63 -8.68
N ILE A 6 -5.81 -13.30 -7.40
CA ILE A 6 -5.92 -11.94 -6.88
C ILE A 6 -4.60 -11.54 -6.22
N LEU A 7 -4.00 -10.45 -6.69
CA LEU A 7 -2.74 -9.91 -6.17
C LEU A 7 -2.93 -8.44 -5.78
N TYR A 8 -2.46 -8.07 -4.59
CA TYR A 8 -2.46 -6.67 -4.14
C TYR A 8 -1.22 -6.34 -3.29
N PRO A 9 -0.67 -5.10 -3.38
CA PRO A 9 0.59 -4.75 -2.71
C PRO A 9 0.46 -4.78 -1.21
N LYS A 10 1.54 -5.15 -0.51
CA LYS A 10 1.52 -5.19 0.96
C LYS A 10 1.19 -3.84 1.59
N LEU A 11 1.58 -2.75 0.95
CA LEU A 11 1.30 -1.41 1.45
C LEU A 11 -0.10 -0.91 1.11
N PHE A 12 -0.88 -1.61 0.28
CA PHE A 12 -2.25 -1.24 -0.03
C PHE A 12 -3.18 -1.63 1.13
N ASN A 13 -3.67 -0.63 1.87
CA ASN A 13 -4.42 -0.83 3.12
C ASN A 13 -5.85 -0.25 3.07
N CYS A 14 -6.47 -0.23 1.90
CA CYS A 14 -7.81 0.35 1.70
C CYS A 14 -8.84 -0.74 1.38
N TYR A 15 -9.48 -1.29 2.43
CA TYR A 15 -10.47 -2.37 2.28
C TYR A 15 -11.70 -1.93 1.47
N ASP A 16 -12.24 -0.74 1.71
CA ASP A 16 -13.42 -0.25 1.00
C ASP A 16 -13.20 -0.20 -0.52
N LYS A 17 -12.00 0.25 -0.95
CA LYS A 17 -11.60 0.22 -2.35
C LYS A 17 -11.43 -1.22 -2.86
N PHE A 18 -10.79 -2.08 -2.08
CA PHE A 18 -10.64 -3.50 -2.43
C PHE A 18 -12.01 -4.14 -2.67
N GLU A 19 -12.90 -4.08 -1.69
CA GLU A 19 -14.25 -4.63 -1.69
C GLU A 19 -15.04 -4.12 -2.89
N ARG A 20 -15.12 -2.80 -3.07
CA ARG A 20 -15.86 -2.16 -4.17
C ARG A 20 -15.38 -2.62 -5.54
N LYS A 21 -14.06 -2.76 -5.73
CA LYS A 21 -13.47 -3.20 -7.01
C LYS A 21 -13.72 -4.69 -7.25
N ILE A 22 -13.46 -5.54 -6.26
CA ILE A 22 -13.67 -6.99 -6.37
C ILE A 22 -15.14 -7.29 -6.63
N SER A 23 -16.06 -6.77 -5.80
CA SER A 23 -17.50 -6.98 -5.98
C SER A 23 -17.99 -6.62 -7.38
N LYS A 24 -17.45 -5.55 -7.99
CA LYS A 24 -17.81 -5.15 -9.35
C LYS A 24 -17.28 -6.14 -10.41
N ILE A 25 -16.08 -6.66 -10.24
CA ILE A 25 -15.42 -7.55 -11.21
C ILE A 25 -16.06 -8.94 -11.21
N ILE A 26 -16.34 -9.48 -10.02
CA ILE A 26 -16.84 -10.86 -9.88
C ILE A 26 -18.37 -10.96 -9.93
N LYS A 27 -19.09 -9.84 -10.02
CA LYS A 27 -20.56 -9.77 -9.93
C LYS A 27 -21.30 -10.81 -10.79
N ASN A 28 -20.79 -11.09 -11.98
CA ASN A 28 -21.41 -11.98 -12.96
C ASN A 28 -20.60 -13.27 -13.16
N ILE A 29 -19.86 -13.70 -12.13
CA ILE A 29 -19.09 -14.94 -12.15
C ILE A 29 -19.70 -15.89 -11.13
N ASP A 30 -20.34 -16.95 -11.60
CA ASP A 30 -21.06 -17.88 -10.73
C ASP A 30 -20.15 -18.98 -10.15
N ASP A 31 -19.37 -19.65 -10.99
CA ASP A 31 -18.54 -20.81 -10.62
C ASP A 31 -17.04 -20.47 -10.68
N PHE A 32 -16.44 -20.18 -9.52
CA PHE A 32 -15.04 -19.82 -9.41
C PHE A 32 -14.36 -20.21 -8.09
N SER A 33 -13.03 -20.32 -8.13
CA SER A 33 -12.12 -20.35 -6.98
C SER A 33 -11.20 -19.13 -7.00
N VAL A 34 -10.63 -18.80 -5.83
CA VAL A 34 -9.68 -17.69 -5.69
C VAL A 34 -8.33 -18.23 -5.25
N ILE A 35 -7.29 -17.82 -5.96
CA ILE A 35 -5.89 -18.09 -5.64
C ILE A 35 -5.22 -16.77 -5.26
N TYR A 36 -4.36 -16.81 -4.25
CA TYR A 36 -3.59 -15.65 -3.81
C TYR A 36 -2.23 -16.09 -3.24
N GLN A 37 -1.22 -15.24 -3.40
CA GLN A 37 0.11 -15.48 -2.82
C GLN A 37 0.15 -15.10 -1.35
N ASP A 38 -0.15 -13.83 -1.06
CA ASP A 38 -0.18 -13.28 0.29
C ASP A 38 -1.45 -12.46 0.50
N ASP A 39 -1.83 -12.30 1.76
CA ASP A 39 -3.00 -11.51 2.16
C ASP A 39 -2.66 -10.69 3.42
N PRO A 40 -1.71 -9.73 3.31
CA PRO A 40 -1.11 -9.06 4.46
C PRO A 40 -2.08 -8.29 5.35
N HIS A 41 -3.24 -7.88 4.82
CA HIS A 41 -4.32 -7.21 5.55
C HIS A 41 -5.59 -8.05 5.65
N GLU A 42 -5.51 -9.33 5.32
CA GLU A 42 -6.64 -10.28 5.34
C GLU A 42 -7.85 -9.86 4.47
N PHE A 43 -7.63 -9.01 3.46
CA PHE A 43 -8.70 -8.50 2.58
C PHE A 43 -9.37 -9.61 1.79
N ILE A 44 -8.59 -10.54 1.24
CA ILE A 44 -9.11 -11.64 0.42
C ILE A 44 -9.90 -12.59 1.32
N ILE A 45 -9.29 -13.04 2.41
CA ILE A 45 -9.90 -13.99 3.34
C ILE A 45 -11.20 -13.43 3.91
N ASN A 46 -11.19 -12.19 4.41
CA ASN A 46 -12.36 -11.60 5.06
C ASN A 46 -13.48 -11.36 4.05
N PHE A 47 -13.18 -10.77 2.90
CA PHE A 47 -14.18 -10.48 1.86
C PHE A 47 -14.91 -11.75 1.39
N PHE A 48 -14.16 -12.81 1.06
CA PHE A 48 -14.76 -14.00 0.47
C PHE A 48 -15.39 -14.92 1.50
N LYS A 49 -14.86 -15.04 2.73
CA LYS A 49 -15.55 -15.78 3.79
C LYS A 49 -16.88 -15.15 4.16
N GLU A 50 -16.96 -13.82 4.16
CA GLU A 50 -18.20 -13.10 4.50
C GLU A 50 -19.22 -13.16 3.36
N LYS A 51 -18.81 -12.83 2.13
CA LYS A 51 -19.75 -12.65 1.01
C LYS A 51 -19.96 -13.88 0.14
N TYR A 52 -19.01 -14.81 0.13
CA TYR A 52 -18.98 -15.98 -0.76
C TYR A 52 -18.49 -17.23 -0.01
N PRO A 53 -19.15 -17.65 1.09
CA PRO A 53 -18.62 -18.67 2.02
C PRO A 53 -18.38 -20.05 1.39
N ASN A 54 -18.95 -20.32 0.21
CA ASN A 54 -18.83 -21.59 -0.49
C ASN A 54 -17.67 -21.66 -1.48
N ILE A 55 -16.95 -20.55 -1.72
CA ILE A 55 -15.84 -20.57 -2.69
C ILE A 55 -14.57 -21.14 -2.07
N SER A 56 -13.76 -21.80 -2.89
CA SER A 56 -12.44 -22.28 -2.48
C SER A 56 -11.44 -21.12 -2.49
N LEU A 57 -10.74 -20.92 -1.36
CA LEU A 57 -9.64 -19.97 -1.19
C LEU A 57 -8.33 -20.74 -1.06
N ILE A 58 -7.42 -20.54 -2.01
CA ILE A 58 -6.17 -21.29 -2.11
C ILE A 58 -5.00 -20.31 -1.97
N LYS A 59 -4.26 -20.42 -0.86
CA LYS A 59 -2.99 -19.70 -0.71
C LYS A 59 -1.89 -20.49 -1.43
N ASN A 60 -1.33 -19.94 -2.50
CA ASN A 60 -0.23 -20.57 -3.24
C ASN A 60 0.82 -19.53 -3.66
N ASN A 61 2.05 -19.68 -3.16
CA ASN A 61 3.17 -18.82 -3.54
C ASN A 61 3.71 -19.15 -4.94
N ASP A 62 3.59 -20.41 -5.35
CA ASP A 62 4.06 -20.94 -6.63
C ASP A 62 2.88 -21.19 -7.59
N TRP A 63 1.91 -20.26 -7.59
CA TRP A 63 0.66 -20.36 -8.36
C TRP A 63 0.86 -20.53 -9.87
N GLU A 64 2.06 -20.35 -10.41
CA GLU A 64 2.37 -20.60 -11.82
C GLU A 64 2.08 -22.05 -12.25
N SER A 65 2.05 -23.00 -11.29
CA SER A 65 1.62 -24.37 -11.54
C SER A 65 0.11 -24.59 -11.53
N ASP A 66 -0.68 -23.59 -11.12
CA ASP A 66 -2.13 -23.69 -11.05
C ASP A 66 -2.78 -23.37 -12.39
N ASP A 67 -3.94 -23.96 -12.66
CA ASP A 67 -4.75 -23.70 -13.86
C ASP A 67 -5.46 -22.33 -13.78
N ILE A 68 -4.69 -21.24 -13.70
CA ILE A 68 -5.20 -19.86 -13.63
C ILE A 68 -5.95 -19.53 -14.92
N THR A 69 -7.20 -19.08 -14.76
CA THR A 69 -8.06 -18.71 -15.90
C THR A 69 -8.26 -17.20 -16.04
N HIS A 70 -8.14 -16.46 -14.94
CA HIS A 70 -8.35 -15.01 -14.89
C HIS A 70 -7.44 -14.41 -13.81
N GLY A 71 -7.02 -13.15 -13.98
CA GLY A 71 -6.28 -12.43 -12.95
C GLY A 71 -6.87 -11.06 -12.62
N ILE A 72 -6.84 -10.71 -11.34
CA ILE A 72 -7.18 -9.39 -10.82
C ILE A 72 -5.96 -8.86 -10.07
N ILE A 73 -5.41 -7.75 -10.54
CA ILE A 73 -4.16 -7.20 -9.99
C ILE A 73 -4.41 -5.76 -9.58
N PHE A 74 -4.17 -5.45 -8.31
CA PHE A 74 -4.02 -4.08 -7.84
C PHE A 74 -2.59 -3.64 -8.13
N ASP A 75 -2.44 -2.74 -9.09
CA ASP A 75 -1.16 -2.39 -9.70
C ASP A 75 -0.79 -0.96 -9.34
N ASP A 76 0.31 -0.81 -8.62
CA ASP A 76 0.92 0.45 -8.25
C ASP A 76 2.20 0.77 -9.04
N GLY A 77 2.60 -0.12 -9.95
CA GLY A 77 3.80 -0.01 -10.76
C GLY A 77 5.10 -0.49 -10.08
N ASP A 78 5.05 -0.98 -8.85
CA ASP A 78 6.22 -1.42 -8.08
C ASP A 78 6.17 -2.91 -7.71
N GLU A 79 4.99 -3.41 -7.31
CA GLU A 79 4.78 -4.81 -6.93
C GLU A 79 4.08 -5.61 -8.05
N PHE A 80 4.28 -6.93 -8.05
CA PHE A 80 3.69 -7.88 -9.00
C PHE A 80 4.01 -7.67 -10.49
N ILE A 81 5.10 -6.97 -10.82
CA ILE A 81 5.47 -6.70 -12.22
C ILE A 81 5.70 -8.01 -12.99
N LYS A 82 6.42 -8.96 -12.40
CA LYS A 82 6.77 -10.24 -13.04
C LYS A 82 5.53 -11.11 -13.22
N GLU A 83 4.70 -11.20 -12.19
CA GLU A 83 3.44 -11.91 -12.14
C GLU A 83 2.48 -11.37 -13.20
N THR A 84 2.36 -10.04 -13.30
CA THR A 84 1.56 -9.38 -14.34
C THR A 84 2.06 -9.70 -15.74
N ILE A 85 3.38 -9.73 -15.97
CA ILE A 85 3.97 -10.09 -17.27
C ILE A 85 3.70 -11.57 -17.58
N SER A 86 3.93 -12.47 -16.62
CA SER A 86 3.73 -13.91 -16.75
C SER A 86 2.28 -14.24 -17.12
N LEU A 87 1.31 -13.66 -16.42
CA LEU A 87 -0.11 -13.86 -16.73
C LEU A 87 -0.46 -13.36 -18.15
N LYS A 88 0.08 -12.21 -18.57
CA LYS A 88 -0.14 -11.67 -19.91
C LYS A 88 0.48 -12.55 -21.00
N SER A 89 1.70 -13.05 -20.79
CA SER A 89 2.37 -13.91 -21.77
C SER A 89 1.69 -15.26 -21.96
N ASN A 90 0.90 -15.70 -20.99
CA ASN A 90 0.08 -16.90 -21.06
C ASN A 90 -1.36 -16.62 -21.54
N ASP A 91 -1.62 -15.44 -22.12
CA ASP A 91 -2.92 -15.02 -22.64
C ASP A 91 -4.07 -15.07 -21.61
N ILE A 92 -3.75 -14.96 -20.32
CA ILE A 92 -4.76 -14.95 -19.24
C ILE A 92 -5.45 -13.58 -19.24
N PRO A 93 -6.79 -13.52 -19.30
CA PRO A 93 -7.54 -12.27 -19.17
C PRO A 93 -7.30 -11.57 -17.82
N LEU A 94 -6.85 -10.31 -17.87
CA LEU A 94 -6.52 -9.52 -16.68
C LEU A 94 -7.44 -8.32 -16.46
N ARG A 95 -7.80 -8.11 -15.19
CA ARG A 95 -8.32 -6.85 -14.67
C ARG A 95 -7.25 -6.17 -13.83
N VAL A 96 -6.59 -5.17 -14.43
CA VAL A 96 -5.58 -4.35 -13.75
C VAL A 96 -6.24 -3.13 -13.15
N ILE A 97 -6.19 -2.99 -11.84
CA ILE A 97 -6.75 -1.88 -11.06
C ILE A 97 -5.59 -0.99 -10.66
N LYS A 98 -5.49 0.19 -11.28
CA LYS A 98 -4.46 1.15 -10.91
C LYS A 98 -4.73 1.72 -9.52
N ILE A 99 -3.73 1.64 -8.67
CA ILE A 99 -3.72 2.21 -7.32
C ILE A 99 -2.49 3.09 -7.14
N VAL A 100 -2.57 4.03 -6.20
CA VAL A 100 -1.44 4.89 -5.83
C VAL A 100 -0.98 4.50 -4.44
N ILE A 101 0.31 4.18 -4.30
CA ILE A 101 0.90 3.77 -3.03
C ILE A 101 2.03 4.73 -2.65
N THR A 102 1.88 5.32 -1.47
CA THR A 102 2.87 6.18 -0.85
C THR A 102 3.92 5.31 -0.16
N ARG A 103 5.21 5.57 -0.41
CA ARG A 103 6.32 4.78 0.18
C ARG A 103 7.38 5.68 0.79
N VAL A 104 7.94 5.28 1.93
CA VAL A 104 9.10 5.96 2.53
C VAL A 104 10.39 5.42 1.93
N VAL A 105 11.27 6.32 1.47
CA VAL A 105 12.57 5.98 0.85
C VAL A 105 13.73 6.48 1.70
N ASN A 106 14.85 5.74 1.72
CA ASN A 106 16.07 6.16 2.40
C ASN A 106 16.95 7.00 1.47
N ILE A 107 16.97 8.32 1.69
CA ILE A 107 17.72 9.25 0.85
C ILE A 107 19.25 9.23 1.04
N LYS A 108 19.77 8.50 2.04
CA LYS A 108 21.22 8.21 2.11
C LYS A 108 21.64 7.30 0.96
N ASN A 109 20.80 6.31 0.68
CA ASN A 109 21.04 5.26 -0.31
C ASN A 109 20.54 5.69 -1.70
N GLU A 110 19.38 6.36 -1.75
CA GLU A 110 18.75 6.82 -2.98
C GLU A 110 19.18 8.25 -3.32
N THR A 111 20.38 8.34 -3.91
CA THR A 111 21.04 9.63 -4.18
C THR A 111 20.30 10.50 -5.17
N GLN A 112 19.42 9.93 -6.00
CA GLN A 112 18.59 10.69 -6.94
C GLN A 112 17.66 11.71 -6.26
N TYR A 113 17.39 11.54 -4.96
CA TYR A 113 16.54 12.46 -4.19
C TYR A 113 17.32 13.47 -3.35
N LYS A 114 18.67 13.42 -3.32
CA LYS A 114 19.47 14.25 -2.41
C LYS A 114 19.39 15.76 -2.67
N SER A 115 19.12 16.16 -3.92
CA SER A 115 19.01 17.58 -4.31
C SER A 115 17.57 18.10 -4.34
N GLU A 116 16.58 17.21 -4.24
CA GLU A 116 15.18 17.55 -4.40
C GLU A 116 14.52 17.78 -3.03
N LYS A 117 13.69 18.82 -2.93
CA LYS A 117 12.84 19.05 -1.74
C LYS A 117 11.43 18.52 -1.95
N SER A 118 10.84 18.81 -3.10
CA SER A 118 9.48 18.37 -3.47
C SER A 118 9.36 18.33 -4.98
N THR A 119 8.81 17.24 -5.51
CA THR A 119 8.46 17.07 -6.92
C THR A 119 7.04 16.49 -7.03
N LEU A 120 6.58 16.20 -8.24
CA LEU A 120 5.30 15.50 -8.46
C LEU A 120 5.26 14.11 -7.82
N THR A 121 6.40 13.42 -7.75
CA THR A 121 6.51 12.02 -7.30
C THR A 121 7.31 11.85 -6.02
N TYR A 122 7.85 12.92 -5.45
CA TYR A 122 8.70 12.88 -4.26
C TYR A 122 8.41 14.04 -3.30
N GLU A 123 8.54 13.79 -2.00
CA GLU A 123 8.51 14.81 -0.96
C GLU A 123 9.55 14.50 0.13
N TYR A 124 10.42 15.46 0.44
CA TYR A 124 11.31 15.34 1.59
C TYR A 124 10.55 15.60 2.89
N ILE A 125 10.53 14.59 3.77
CA ILE A 125 9.82 14.63 5.06
C ILE A 125 10.76 14.58 6.27
N GLY A 126 12.06 14.83 6.07
CA GLY A 126 13.02 14.82 7.18
C GLY A 126 12.83 15.99 8.16
N ARG A 127 13.64 16.02 9.22
CA ARG A 127 13.57 17.07 10.26
C ARG A 127 13.68 18.47 9.64
N GLY A 128 12.86 19.41 10.11
CA GLY A 128 12.77 20.78 9.59
C GLY A 128 11.86 20.95 8.36
N SER A 129 11.38 19.87 7.75
CA SER A 129 10.35 19.93 6.71
C SER A 129 8.94 20.08 7.30
N TYR A 130 7.95 20.37 6.44
CA TYR A 130 6.54 20.47 6.84
C TYR A 130 6.06 19.19 7.54
N TRP A 131 6.43 18.01 7.04
CA TRP A 131 6.07 16.72 7.64
C TRP A 131 7.20 16.07 8.46
N GLY A 132 8.17 16.86 8.92
CA GLY A 132 9.25 16.40 9.78
C GLY A 132 8.76 16.03 11.18
N ASN A 133 9.34 14.96 11.75
CA ASN A 133 9.11 14.60 13.13
C ASN A 133 9.73 15.65 14.09
N PRO A 134 8.94 16.36 14.93
CA PRO A 134 9.49 17.31 15.88
C PRO A 134 10.26 16.61 17.03
N TYR A 135 9.91 15.38 17.37
CA TYR A 135 10.55 14.62 18.45
C TYR A 135 11.91 14.06 18.02
N SER A 136 12.88 14.02 18.94
CA SER A 136 14.26 13.61 18.67
C SER A 136 14.72 12.54 19.65
N MET A 137 15.30 11.44 19.14
CA MET A 137 15.92 10.41 19.98
C MET A 137 17.16 10.95 20.72
N TYR A 138 17.84 11.95 20.15
CA TYR A 138 19.14 12.41 20.63
C TYR A 138 19.05 13.44 21.76
N GLU A 139 17.98 14.23 21.81
CA GLU A 139 17.86 15.34 22.77
C GLU A 139 17.19 14.89 24.08
N GLY A 140 16.34 13.86 24.02
CA GLY A 140 15.59 13.34 25.19
C GLY A 140 15.98 11.94 25.65
N GLY A 141 16.91 11.26 24.95
CA GLY A 141 17.23 9.85 25.21
C GLY A 141 16.06 8.90 24.94
N GLU A 142 15.09 9.33 24.14
CA GLU A 142 13.88 8.56 23.86
C GLU A 142 14.12 7.49 22.80
N GLU A 143 13.50 6.33 23.00
CA GLU A 143 13.52 5.25 22.03
C GLU A 143 12.81 5.63 20.73
N ARG A 144 13.23 5.03 19.61
CA ARG A 144 12.68 5.30 18.27
C ARG A 144 11.16 5.16 18.22
N ASP A 145 10.64 4.11 18.84
CA ASP A 145 9.21 3.82 18.81
C ASP A 145 8.42 4.84 19.66
N GLU A 146 9.03 5.42 20.70
CA GLU A 146 8.44 6.51 21.48
C GLU A 146 8.25 7.76 20.63
N VAL A 147 9.31 8.21 19.95
CA VAL A 147 9.25 9.44 19.13
C VAL A 147 8.32 9.28 17.91
N ILE A 148 8.15 8.07 17.39
CA ILE A 148 7.18 7.76 16.33
C ILE A 148 5.77 7.70 16.90
N ARG A 149 5.56 7.12 18.09
CA ARG A 149 4.24 7.07 18.74
C ARG A 149 3.71 8.47 19.05
N LYS A 150 4.57 9.36 19.55
CA LYS A 150 4.22 10.77 19.76
C LYS A 150 3.89 11.48 18.45
N TYR A 151 4.69 11.26 17.40
CA TYR A 151 4.39 11.79 16.06
C TYR A 151 3.03 11.31 15.55
N LYS A 152 2.73 10.02 15.71
CA LYS A 152 1.44 9.44 15.33
C LYS A 152 0.29 10.06 16.11
N TYR A 153 0.44 10.21 17.42
CA TYR A 153 -0.56 10.87 18.26
C TYR A 153 -0.84 12.30 17.76
N ASP A 154 0.21 13.10 17.54
CA ASP A 154 0.05 14.47 17.06
C ASP A 154 -0.58 14.54 15.67
N PHE A 155 -0.28 13.58 14.80
CA PHE A 155 -0.88 13.47 13.47
C PHE A 155 -2.38 13.08 13.54
N ASP A 156 -2.71 12.07 14.34
CA ASP A 156 -4.08 11.55 14.45
C ASP A 156 -5.02 12.60 15.06
N TYR A 157 -4.57 13.29 16.11
CA TYR A 157 -5.34 14.25 16.89
C TYR A 157 -5.09 15.72 16.50
N GLU A 158 -4.46 15.96 15.36
CA GLU A 158 -4.26 17.30 14.77
C GLU A 158 -3.57 18.29 15.74
N LYS A 159 -2.52 17.82 16.42
CA LYS A 159 -1.78 18.61 17.42
C LYS A 159 -0.55 19.32 16.87
N PHE A 160 -0.19 19.09 15.61
CA PHE A 160 0.95 19.77 15.02
C PHE A 160 0.70 21.29 14.90
N PRO A 161 1.58 22.14 15.45
CA PRO A 161 1.42 23.58 15.32
C PRO A 161 1.62 23.99 13.86
N LYS A 162 0.71 24.82 13.33
CA LYS A 162 0.77 25.38 11.97
C LYS A 162 0.80 24.30 10.86
N LYS A 163 0.21 23.14 11.09
CA LYS A 163 0.00 22.14 10.05
C LYS A 163 -1.47 21.79 9.94
N GLU A 164 -1.98 21.85 8.72
CA GLU A 164 -3.32 21.36 8.40
C GLU A 164 -3.25 19.89 7.95
N LYS A 165 -4.13 19.04 8.50
CA LYS A 165 -4.16 17.61 8.16
C LYS A 165 -4.50 17.37 6.69
N SER A 166 -5.34 18.22 6.10
CA SER A 166 -5.70 18.22 4.67
C SER A 166 -4.49 18.24 3.73
N GLU A 167 -3.38 18.86 4.13
CA GLU A 167 -2.16 18.93 3.33
C GLU A 167 -1.51 17.54 3.12
N VAL A 168 -1.85 16.55 3.96
CA VAL A 168 -1.27 15.20 3.84
C VAL A 168 -1.67 14.54 2.53
N TYR A 169 -2.86 14.83 2.00
CA TYR A 169 -3.35 14.24 0.76
C TYR A 169 -2.51 14.65 -0.47
N LYS A 170 -1.75 15.75 -0.39
CA LYS A 170 -0.77 16.13 -1.42
C LYS A 170 0.39 15.14 -1.55
N LEU A 171 0.58 14.29 -0.54
CA LEU A 171 1.61 13.25 -0.53
C LEU A 171 1.15 11.93 -1.15
N ALA A 172 -0.15 11.78 -1.45
CA ALA A 172 -0.69 10.52 -1.95
C ALA A 172 0.05 10.03 -3.20
N GLY A 173 0.59 8.81 -3.15
CA GLY A 173 1.34 8.19 -4.25
C GLY A 173 2.79 8.68 -4.40
N LYS A 174 3.27 9.60 -3.56
CA LYS A 174 4.66 10.07 -3.59
C LYS A 174 5.63 9.13 -2.88
N ARG A 175 6.91 9.26 -3.20
CA ARG A 175 8.02 8.78 -2.38
C ARG A 175 8.34 9.79 -1.28
N LEU A 176 8.31 9.37 -0.03
CA LEU A 176 8.60 10.20 1.13
C LEU A 176 10.05 10.02 1.56
N GLY A 177 10.88 11.04 1.31
CA GLY A 177 12.30 11.02 1.60
C GLY A 177 12.59 11.20 3.09
N CYS A 178 13.24 10.20 3.70
CA CYS A 178 13.74 10.28 5.06
C CYS A 178 15.09 9.56 5.22
N PHE A 179 15.72 9.70 6.39
CA PHE A 179 16.99 9.07 6.72
C PHE A 179 16.85 7.80 7.56
N CYS A 180 15.62 7.48 7.98
CA CYS A 180 15.35 6.49 9.03
C CYS A 180 15.28 5.04 8.53
N LYS A 181 14.81 4.80 7.31
CA LYS A 181 14.68 3.45 6.73
C LYS A 181 16.04 2.75 6.66
N PRO A 182 16.14 1.42 6.87
CA PRO A 182 15.04 0.45 6.96
C PRO A 182 14.36 0.36 8.34
N GLN A 183 14.88 1.06 9.36
CA GLN A 183 14.24 1.12 10.68
C GLN A 183 12.90 1.89 10.59
N THR A 184 12.03 1.72 11.60
CA THR A 184 10.73 2.42 11.70
C THR A 184 10.91 3.93 11.50
N CYS A 185 10.01 4.55 10.74
CA CYS A 185 10.09 5.95 10.35
C CYS A 185 8.76 6.65 10.64
N HIS A 186 8.79 7.93 10.99
CA HIS A 186 7.56 8.73 11.12
C HIS A 186 6.82 8.85 9.78
N GLY A 187 7.54 8.75 8.66
CA GLY A 187 6.95 8.68 7.33
C GLY A 187 6.03 7.48 7.13
N ASP A 188 6.21 6.39 7.89
CA ASP A 188 5.34 5.22 7.81
C ASP A 188 3.93 5.58 8.28
N VAL A 189 3.80 6.45 9.30
CA VAL A 189 2.50 6.97 9.75
C VAL A 189 1.75 7.69 8.62
N LEU A 190 2.45 8.52 7.84
CA LEU A 190 1.85 9.27 6.73
C LEU A 190 1.49 8.32 5.58
N ALA A 191 2.39 7.40 5.24
CA ALA A 191 2.19 6.43 4.18
C ALA A 191 1.00 5.51 4.50
N ASP A 192 0.93 4.97 5.72
CA ASP A 192 -0.16 4.10 6.17
C ASP A 192 -1.50 4.82 6.12
N TYR A 193 -1.56 6.09 6.58
CA TYR A 193 -2.77 6.91 6.50
C TYR A 193 -3.25 7.08 5.05
N LEU A 194 -2.33 7.42 4.14
CA LEU A 194 -2.65 7.66 2.72
C LEU A 194 -3.00 6.37 1.98
N ASN A 195 -2.35 5.27 2.31
CA ASN A 195 -2.61 3.99 1.66
C ASN A 195 -3.89 3.32 2.19
N SER A 196 -4.45 3.82 3.29
CA SER A 196 -5.77 3.44 3.81
C SER A 196 -6.91 4.31 3.28
N TRP A 197 -6.59 5.40 2.58
CA TRP A 197 -7.58 6.35 2.07
C TRP A 197 -8.22 5.87 0.76
N ASP A 198 -9.55 5.76 0.73
CA ASP A 198 -10.29 5.61 -0.53
C ASP A 198 -10.47 6.98 -1.19
N ASP A 199 -9.75 7.18 -2.31
CA ASP A 199 -9.86 8.36 -3.16
C ASP A 199 -11.13 8.38 -4.05
N GLY A 200 -12.01 7.38 -3.90
CA GLY A 200 -13.25 7.22 -4.64
C GLY A 200 -13.07 6.72 -6.08
N LYS A 201 -11.84 6.46 -6.52
CA LYS A 201 -11.56 6.03 -7.90
C LYS A 201 -11.73 4.54 -8.13
#